data_AF-L7V6B9-F1
#
_entry.id   AF-L7V6B9-F1
#
_cell.length_a   1.000
_cell.length_b   1.000
_cell.length_c   1.000
_cell.angle_alpha   90.00
_cell.angle_beta   90.00
_cell.angle_gamma   90.00
#
_symmetry.space_group_name_H-M   'P 1'
#
loop_
_entity.id
_entity.type
_entity.pdbx_description
1 polymer ?
#
loop_
_entity_poly.entity_id
_entity_poly.type
_entity_poly.pdbx_seq_one_letter_code
_entity_poly.pdbx_strand_id
1 'polypeptide(L)'
;MGRALLLAAMLLAASPIGLSAPRAVAAPGCPPGGTPAPADVNERRVGDLDGDGRPDTLWVGDFQSGTGDTIRIVGITTAGGASTDVHIASASPIPLRALAIDAQENGSHQVIVSDGRAAHLYVYAACRLQAAVDSRGHPFLFDLQNLRGHGTGVGCSNMGDGRRLVGLQALPDPDTVRRTEVDLDGTLATIGPSDTLTADSARDSIVASAQTISYGNLTIDQDGVQEP
;
A
#
# COMPACT_ATOMS: atom_id res chain seq x y z
N MET A 1 -18.63 -47.07 71.87
CA MET A 1 -18.51 -47.54 70.47
C MET A 1 -18.98 -46.42 69.55
N GLY A 2 -18.13 -45.90 68.67
CA GLY A 2 -18.49 -44.83 67.74
C GLY A 2 -17.25 -44.08 67.28
N ARG A 3 -16.65 -44.55 66.18
CA ARG A 3 -15.40 -44.06 65.58
C ARG A 3 -15.56 -42.64 65.02
N ALA A 4 -14.62 -41.76 65.34
CA ALA A 4 -14.42 -40.49 64.65
C ALA A 4 -13.84 -40.76 63.24
N LEU A 5 -14.55 -40.34 62.19
CA LEU A 5 -14.04 -40.32 60.83
C LEU A 5 -13.25 -39.03 60.60
N LEU A 6 -11.95 -39.16 60.29
CA LEU A 6 -11.14 -38.11 59.69
C LEU A 6 -11.53 -37.97 58.21
N LEU A 7 -12.00 -36.80 57.80
CA LEU A 7 -12.05 -36.41 56.38
C LEU A 7 -10.70 -35.79 55.99
N ALA A 8 -9.98 -36.46 55.09
CA ALA A 8 -8.80 -35.92 54.43
C ALA A 8 -9.23 -35.08 53.22
N ALA A 9 -8.88 -33.79 53.22
CA ALA A 9 -9.06 -32.91 52.07
C ALA A 9 -7.88 -33.09 51.10
N MET A 10 -8.14 -33.65 49.91
CA MET A 10 -7.18 -33.66 48.81
C MET A 10 -7.21 -32.30 48.08
N LEU A 11 -6.13 -31.54 48.17
CA LEU A 11 -5.86 -30.39 47.31
C LEU A 11 -5.32 -30.90 45.96
N LEU A 12 -6.12 -30.81 44.89
CA LEU A 12 -5.61 -30.95 43.52
C LEU A 12 -4.93 -29.63 43.12
N ALA A 13 -3.61 -29.66 42.98
CA ALA A 13 -2.85 -28.60 42.32
C ALA A 13 -3.06 -28.72 40.80
N ALA A 14 -3.81 -27.80 40.20
CA ALA A 14 -3.90 -27.69 38.75
C ALA A 14 -2.65 -26.98 38.21
N SER A 15 -1.73 -27.73 37.62
CA SER A 15 -0.61 -27.14 36.87
C SER A 15 -1.12 -26.52 35.57
N PRO A 16 -0.84 -25.23 35.27
CA PRO A 16 -1.18 -24.66 33.98
C PRO A 16 -0.29 -25.30 32.92
N ILE A 17 -0.89 -26.10 32.03
CA ILE A 17 -0.26 -26.54 30.80
C ILE A 17 -0.04 -25.28 29.95
N GLY A 18 1.18 -24.77 29.94
CA GLY A 18 1.58 -23.65 29.10
C GLY A 18 1.53 -24.05 27.63
N LEU A 19 0.38 -23.83 26.99
CA LEU A 19 0.25 -23.83 25.54
C LEU A 19 1.11 -22.69 25.00
N SER A 20 2.32 -23.03 24.54
CA SER A 20 3.13 -22.09 23.78
C SER A 20 2.40 -21.80 22.48
N ALA A 21 2.03 -20.53 22.28
CA ALA A 21 1.49 -20.08 21.00
C ALA A 21 2.49 -20.46 19.88
N PRO A 22 2.01 -20.96 18.73
CA PRO A 22 2.90 -21.22 17.61
C PRO A 22 3.64 -19.94 17.26
N ARG A 23 4.97 -20.02 17.18
CA ARG A 23 5.78 -18.90 16.69
C ARG A 23 5.43 -18.69 15.22
N ALA A 24 5.00 -17.47 14.87
CA ALA A 24 4.88 -17.07 13.48
C ALA A 24 6.26 -17.19 12.83
N VAL A 25 6.35 -18.00 11.77
CA VAL A 25 7.55 -18.12 10.94
C VAL A 25 7.33 -17.20 9.74
N ALA A 26 8.31 -16.36 9.43
CA ALA A 26 8.28 -15.52 8.24
C ALA A 26 8.11 -16.39 6.99
N ALA A 27 7.47 -15.84 5.95
CA ALA A 27 7.43 -16.49 4.66
C ALA A 27 8.88 -16.67 4.15
N PRO A 28 9.16 -17.64 3.27
CA PRO A 28 10.51 -17.84 2.75
C PRO A 28 11.02 -16.69 1.84
N GLY A 29 10.21 -15.66 1.59
CA GLY A 29 10.51 -14.57 0.66
C GLY A 29 10.49 -14.99 -0.81
N CYS A 30 10.81 -14.05 -1.67
CA CYS A 30 10.95 -14.28 -3.10
C CYS A 30 12.35 -14.81 -3.44
N PRO A 31 12.47 -15.86 -4.27
CA PRO A 31 13.78 -16.34 -4.71
C PRO A 31 14.50 -15.30 -5.55
N PRO A 32 15.84 -15.18 -5.45
CA PRO A 32 16.60 -14.22 -6.24
C PRO A 32 16.40 -14.44 -7.74
N GLY A 33 16.33 -13.35 -8.49
CA GLY A 33 16.11 -13.38 -9.94
C GLY A 33 15.50 -12.08 -10.47
N GLY A 34 15.19 -12.08 -11.77
CA GLY A 34 14.71 -10.89 -12.48
C GLY A 34 15.84 -10.00 -12.99
N THR A 35 15.45 -8.88 -13.61
CA THR A 35 16.39 -7.86 -14.10
C THR A 35 16.76 -6.96 -12.93
N PRO A 36 18.04 -6.80 -12.57
CA PRO A 36 18.43 -5.87 -11.52
C PRO A 36 17.99 -4.44 -11.83
N ALA A 37 17.74 -3.65 -10.79
CA ALA A 37 17.55 -2.21 -10.93
C ALA A 37 18.69 -1.58 -11.77
N PRO A 38 18.38 -0.71 -12.75
CA PRO A 38 19.42 0.01 -13.48
C PRO A 38 20.29 0.86 -12.55
N ALA A 39 21.50 1.21 -12.99
CA ALA A 39 22.43 1.99 -12.17
C ALA A 39 21.95 3.42 -11.88
N ASP A 40 21.19 4.01 -12.82
CA ASP A 40 20.74 5.40 -12.77
C ASP A 40 19.28 5.47 -12.31
N VAL A 41 19.00 4.95 -11.12
CA VAL A 41 17.70 5.08 -10.45
C VAL A 41 17.84 5.83 -9.14
N ASN A 42 16.78 6.52 -8.75
CA ASN A 42 16.60 6.87 -7.35
C ASN A 42 15.94 5.70 -6.64
N GLU A 43 16.33 5.44 -5.39
CA GLU A 43 15.82 4.31 -4.63
C GLU A 43 15.61 4.67 -3.15
N ARG A 44 14.78 3.86 -2.49
CA ARG A 44 14.57 3.93 -1.05
C ARG A 44 14.24 2.56 -0.50
N ARG A 45 14.75 2.30 0.71
CA ARG A 45 14.32 1.16 1.52
C ARG A 45 12.86 1.34 1.96
N VAL A 46 12.05 0.31 1.77
CA VAL A 46 10.64 0.24 2.13
C VAL A 46 10.39 -0.90 3.12
N GLY A 47 9.12 -1.17 3.44
CA GLY A 47 8.75 -2.32 4.27
C GLY A 47 9.14 -3.66 3.62
N ASP A 48 8.89 -4.74 4.36
CA ASP A 48 8.97 -6.11 3.87
C ASP A 48 7.77 -6.36 2.94
N LEU A 49 8.01 -6.52 1.64
CA LEU A 49 6.97 -6.70 0.62
C LEU A 49 6.77 -8.17 0.23
N ASP A 50 7.77 -9.03 0.49
CA ASP A 50 7.70 -10.47 0.17
C ASP A 50 7.50 -11.39 1.38
N GLY A 51 7.44 -10.82 2.58
CA GLY A 51 7.13 -11.49 3.83
C GLY A 51 8.30 -12.24 4.45
N ASP A 52 9.53 -12.00 4.02
CA ASP A 52 10.74 -12.68 4.52
C ASP A 52 11.28 -12.09 5.85
N GLY A 53 10.64 -11.05 6.36
CA GLY A 53 10.98 -10.34 7.59
C GLY A 53 12.07 -9.29 7.40
N ARG A 54 12.54 -9.01 6.18
CA ARG A 54 13.55 -8.00 5.88
C ARG A 54 12.98 -6.90 4.98
N PRO A 55 13.45 -5.65 5.15
CA PRO A 55 12.98 -4.54 4.34
C PRO A 55 13.49 -4.63 2.90
N ASP A 56 12.63 -4.29 1.96
CA ASP A 56 12.93 -4.29 0.52
C ASP A 56 13.31 -2.89 0.01
N THR A 57 13.54 -2.76 -1.29
CA THR A 57 13.85 -1.49 -1.96
C THR A 57 12.82 -1.18 -3.04
N LEU A 58 12.24 0.02 -3.00
CA LEU A 58 11.49 0.63 -4.09
C LEU A 58 12.41 1.57 -4.87
N TRP A 59 12.33 1.57 -6.19
CA TRP A 59 13.16 2.42 -7.04
C TRP A 59 12.40 2.95 -8.26
N VAL A 60 12.84 4.11 -8.75
CA VAL A 60 12.23 4.85 -9.87
C VAL A 60 13.33 5.38 -10.76
N GLY A 61 13.17 5.26 -12.08
CA GLY A 61 14.10 5.85 -13.04
C GLY A 61 13.45 6.21 -14.37
N ASP A 62 14.13 7.08 -15.11
CA ASP A 62 13.80 7.44 -16.47
C ASP A 62 15.02 7.23 -17.38
N PHE A 63 14.76 6.73 -18.58
CA PHE A 63 15.80 6.27 -19.49
C PHE A 63 15.45 6.70 -20.91
N GLN A 64 16.45 7.12 -21.67
CA GLN A 64 16.27 7.38 -23.09
C GLN A 64 16.22 6.06 -23.87
N SER A 65 15.13 5.83 -24.59
CA SER A 65 15.00 4.77 -25.59
C SER A 65 15.93 5.06 -26.77
N GLY A 66 16.33 4.01 -27.49
CA GLY A 66 17.01 4.15 -28.78
C GLY A 66 16.18 4.88 -29.87
N THR A 67 14.88 5.06 -29.63
CA THR A 67 13.96 5.84 -30.49
C THR A 67 13.86 7.32 -30.10
N GLY A 68 14.50 7.74 -29.01
CA GLY A 68 14.42 9.11 -28.47
C GLY A 68 13.24 9.36 -27.53
N ASP A 69 12.44 8.33 -27.23
CA ASP A 69 11.38 8.39 -26.23
C ASP A 69 11.93 8.17 -24.82
N THR A 70 11.42 8.89 -23.82
CA THR A 70 11.75 8.60 -22.41
C THR A 70 10.91 7.41 -21.92
N ILE A 71 11.59 6.35 -21.50
CA ILE A 71 11.01 5.19 -20.80
C ILE A 71 11.11 5.46 -19.32
N ARG A 72 9.98 5.42 -18.62
CA ARG A 72 9.90 5.66 -17.17
C ARG A 72 9.50 4.36 -16.51
N ILE A 73 10.22 3.96 -15.48
CA ILE A 73 10.03 2.68 -14.80
C ILE A 73 9.98 2.84 -13.29
N VAL A 74 9.21 1.96 -12.66
CA VAL A 74 9.18 1.78 -11.21
C VAL A 74 9.40 0.30 -10.94
N GLY A 75 10.21 -0.02 -9.94
CA GLY A 75 10.45 -1.41 -9.59
C GLY A 75 10.75 -1.63 -8.12
N ILE A 76 10.79 -2.91 -7.77
CA ILE A 76 11.07 -3.41 -6.44
C ILE A 76 12.27 -4.35 -6.55
N THR A 77 13.16 -4.28 -5.57
CA THR A 77 14.19 -5.29 -5.33
C THR A 77 14.04 -5.79 -3.90
N THR A 78 13.81 -7.08 -3.71
CA THR A 78 13.66 -7.66 -2.38
C THR A 78 15.01 -7.87 -1.71
N ALA A 79 15.02 -7.98 -0.38
CA ALA A 79 16.23 -8.30 0.39
C ALA A 79 16.87 -9.63 -0.03
N GLY A 80 16.06 -10.58 -0.51
CA GLY A 80 16.49 -11.86 -1.07
C GLY A 80 17.11 -11.77 -2.46
N GLY A 81 17.04 -10.61 -3.13
CA GLY A 81 17.59 -10.35 -4.46
C GLY A 81 16.63 -10.65 -5.61
N ALA A 82 15.32 -10.78 -5.35
CA ALA A 82 14.32 -10.81 -6.41
C ALA A 82 14.10 -9.38 -6.91
N SER A 83 13.97 -9.17 -8.22
CA SER A 83 13.73 -7.85 -8.78
C SER A 83 12.66 -7.88 -9.87
N THR A 84 11.81 -6.86 -9.90
CA THR A 84 10.70 -6.72 -10.85
C THR A 84 10.41 -5.25 -11.08
N ASP A 85 9.96 -4.93 -12.29
CA ASP A 85 9.66 -3.55 -12.68
C ASP A 85 8.44 -3.48 -13.59
N VAL A 86 7.92 -2.27 -13.74
CA VAL A 86 6.83 -1.93 -14.64
C VAL A 86 7.15 -0.63 -15.38
N HIS A 87 6.75 -0.57 -16.66
CA HIS A 87 6.80 0.66 -17.43
C HIS A 87 5.61 1.55 -17.10
N ILE A 88 5.87 2.83 -16.86
CA ILE A 88 4.85 3.82 -16.56
C ILE A 88 4.52 4.60 -17.82
N ALA A 89 3.40 4.24 -18.45
CA ALA A 89 2.88 4.97 -19.60
C ALA A 89 2.29 6.32 -19.13
N SER A 90 3.07 7.38 -19.26
CA SER A 90 2.62 8.75 -18.96
C SER A 90 3.23 9.75 -19.94
N ALA A 91 2.38 10.65 -20.44
CA ALA A 91 2.80 11.85 -21.17
C ALA A 91 3.07 13.04 -20.23
N SER A 92 3.27 12.80 -18.93
CA SER A 92 3.49 13.87 -17.95
C SER A 92 4.94 14.30 -17.92
N PRO A 93 5.23 15.61 -18.03
CA PRO A 93 6.58 16.13 -17.83
C PRO A 93 6.95 16.22 -16.33
N ILE A 94 6.02 15.92 -15.42
CA ILE A 94 6.27 15.95 -13.98
C ILE A 94 7.00 14.65 -13.60
N PRO A 95 8.13 14.71 -12.85
CA PRO A 95 8.86 13.53 -12.37
C PRO A 95 7.94 12.53 -11.66
N LEU A 96 8.16 11.24 -11.88
CA LEU A 96 7.37 10.23 -11.20
C LEU A 96 7.66 10.29 -9.71
N ARG A 97 6.66 9.93 -8.91
CA ARG A 97 6.85 9.59 -7.51
C ARG A 97 6.18 8.27 -7.21
N ALA A 98 6.83 7.42 -6.44
CA ALA A 98 6.31 6.12 -6.05
C ALA A 98 6.29 5.97 -4.52
N LEU A 99 5.24 5.37 -3.99
CA LEU A 99 5.11 5.03 -2.57
C LEU A 99 4.63 3.59 -2.43
N ALA A 100 5.36 2.77 -1.67
CA ALA A 100 4.95 1.42 -1.30
C ALA A 100 4.20 1.43 0.04
N ILE A 101 3.10 0.69 0.12
CA ILE A 101 2.19 0.67 1.26
C ILE A 101 1.63 -0.75 1.50
N ASP A 102 1.08 -0.96 2.68
CA ASP A 102 0.11 -2.02 2.98
C ASP A 102 -1.18 -1.35 3.44
N ALA A 103 -2.10 -1.14 2.49
CA ALA A 103 -3.33 -0.40 2.77
C ALA A 103 -4.22 -1.13 3.79
N GLN A 104 -4.18 -2.46 3.80
CA GLN A 104 -5.11 -3.33 4.52
C GLN A 104 -4.49 -4.02 5.75
N GLU A 105 -3.20 -3.83 6.02
CA GLU A 105 -2.45 -4.50 7.10
C GLU A 105 -2.51 -6.02 7.03
N ASN A 106 -2.55 -6.57 5.83
CA ASN A 106 -2.72 -8.00 5.58
C ASN A 106 -1.55 -8.59 4.78
N GLY A 107 -0.47 -7.83 4.55
CA GLY A 107 0.66 -8.24 3.72
C GLY A 107 0.38 -8.21 2.21
N SER A 108 -0.77 -7.68 1.78
CA SER A 108 -1.00 -7.35 0.38
C SER A 108 -0.49 -5.94 0.16
N HIS A 109 0.65 -5.83 -0.54
CA HIS A 109 1.32 -4.55 -0.73
C HIS A 109 0.90 -3.88 -2.02
N GLN A 110 0.72 -2.56 -1.96
CA GLN A 110 0.46 -1.72 -3.13
C GLN A 110 1.62 -0.77 -3.37
N VAL A 111 1.84 -0.42 -4.64
CA VAL A 111 2.71 0.69 -5.03
C VAL A 111 1.86 1.72 -5.77
N ILE A 112 1.80 2.93 -5.22
CA ILE A 112 1.12 4.07 -5.83
C ILE A 112 2.16 4.89 -6.58
N VAL A 113 1.97 5.07 -7.89
CA VAL A 113 2.89 5.85 -8.74
C VAL A 113 2.17 7.08 -9.27
N SER A 114 2.56 8.26 -8.79
CA SER A 114 2.07 9.55 -9.26
C SER A 114 2.87 10.04 -10.45
N ASP A 115 2.18 10.48 -11.50
CA ASP A 115 2.77 11.27 -12.58
C ASP A 115 2.44 12.78 -12.45
N GLY A 116 1.97 13.18 -11.26
CA GLY A 116 1.52 14.53 -10.95
C GLY A 116 0.12 14.90 -11.45
N ARG A 117 -0.53 14.06 -12.27
CA ARG A 117 -1.90 14.26 -12.76
C ARG A 117 -2.84 13.12 -12.37
N ALA A 118 -2.33 11.91 -12.43
CA ALA A 118 -2.98 10.69 -12.00
C ALA A 118 -2.05 9.89 -11.09
N ALA A 119 -2.61 8.97 -10.32
CA ALA A 119 -1.83 7.95 -9.63
C ALA A 119 -2.18 6.58 -10.19
N HIS A 120 -1.18 5.86 -10.69
CA HIS A 120 -1.28 4.47 -11.10
C HIS A 120 -1.24 3.58 -9.87
N LEU A 121 -2.11 2.56 -9.83
CA LEU A 121 -2.14 1.56 -8.77
C LEU A 121 -1.47 0.27 -9.25
N TYR A 122 -0.47 -0.18 -8.51
CA TYR A 122 0.15 -1.49 -8.70
C TYR A 122 0.03 -2.32 -7.42
N VAL A 123 0.02 -3.64 -7.58
CA VAL A 123 0.03 -4.62 -6.50
C VAL A 123 1.33 -5.42 -6.61
N TYR A 124 2.01 -5.60 -5.48
CA TYR A 124 3.12 -6.54 -5.39
C TYR A 124 2.62 -7.84 -4.78
N ALA A 125 2.55 -8.88 -5.60
CA ALA A 125 2.09 -10.21 -5.22
C ALA A 125 2.78 -11.26 -6.08
N ALA A 126 2.90 -12.48 -5.56
CA ALA A 126 3.53 -13.59 -6.27
C ALA A 126 4.91 -13.23 -6.87
N CYS A 127 5.69 -12.43 -6.13
CA CYS A 127 7.02 -11.95 -6.51
C CYS A 127 7.05 -11.11 -7.80
N ARG A 128 5.96 -10.40 -8.10
CA ARG A 128 5.85 -9.51 -9.26
C ARG A 128 5.14 -8.22 -8.88
N LEU A 129 5.57 -7.13 -9.50
CA LEU A 129 4.85 -5.87 -9.50
C LEU A 129 3.89 -5.87 -10.70
N GLN A 130 2.60 -5.74 -10.44
CA GLN A 130 1.55 -5.88 -11.45
C GLN A 130 0.60 -4.69 -11.41
N ALA A 131 0.18 -4.20 -12.58
CA ALA A 131 -0.83 -3.15 -12.64
C ALA A 131 -2.15 -3.67 -12.06
N ALA A 132 -2.74 -2.91 -11.15
CA ALA A 132 -4.13 -3.12 -10.80
C ALA A 132 -5.00 -2.66 -11.99
N VAL A 133 -6.09 -3.38 -12.25
CA VAL A 133 -6.99 -3.11 -13.37
C VAL A 133 -8.43 -2.93 -12.90
N ASP A 134 -9.20 -2.12 -13.62
CA ASP A 134 -10.64 -1.99 -13.39
C ASP A 134 -11.41 -3.20 -13.92
N SER A 135 -12.73 -3.24 -13.69
CA SER A 135 -13.61 -4.32 -14.17
C SER A 135 -13.68 -4.46 -15.69
N ARG A 136 -13.11 -3.52 -16.46
CA ARG A 136 -13.00 -3.55 -17.92
C ARG A 136 -11.59 -3.97 -18.37
N GLY A 137 -10.68 -4.24 -17.45
CA GLY A 137 -9.29 -4.63 -17.71
C GLY A 137 -8.36 -3.47 -18.03
N HIS A 138 -8.77 -2.21 -17.84
CA HIS A 138 -7.87 -1.06 -18.01
C HIS A 138 -7.07 -0.82 -16.74
N PRO A 139 -5.83 -0.31 -16.83
CA PRO A 139 -5.07 0.10 -15.64
C PRO A 139 -5.90 1.03 -14.75
N PHE A 140 -5.95 0.72 -13.46
CA PHE A 140 -6.67 1.51 -12.48
C PHE A 140 -5.87 2.79 -12.16
N LEU A 141 -6.51 3.94 -12.35
CA LEU A 141 -5.92 5.26 -12.13
C LEU A 141 -6.77 6.07 -11.16
N PHE A 142 -6.11 6.67 -10.17
CA PHE A 142 -6.69 7.75 -9.38
C PHE A 142 -6.58 9.06 -10.15
N ASP A 143 -7.65 9.84 -10.12
CA ASP A 143 -7.71 11.19 -10.66
C ASP A 143 -7.16 12.16 -9.61
N LEU A 144 -5.96 12.73 -9.79
CA LEU A 144 -5.38 13.65 -8.79
C LEU A 144 -5.75 15.11 -9.06
N GLN A 145 -6.24 15.40 -10.27
CA GLN A 145 -6.62 16.76 -10.70
C GLN A 145 -8.14 16.96 -10.70
N ASN A 146 -8.89 15.96 -10.23
CA ASN A 146 -10.35 15.95 -10.23
C ASN A 146 -10.99 16.20 -11.61
N LEU A 147 -10.28 15.91 -12.70
CA LEU A 147 -10.76 16.18 -14.07
C LEU A 147 -11.93 15.27 -14.46
N ARG A 148 -12.04 14.10 -13.83
CA ARG A 148 -13.12 13.13 -13.99
C ARG A 148 -14.12 13.20 -12.83
N GLY A 149 -13.91 14.09 -11.86
CA GLY A 149 -14.77 14.20 -10.68
C GLY A 149 -14.62 13.00 -9.74
N HIS A 150 -13.45 12.35 -9.72
CA HIS A 150 -13.24 11.10 -8.98
C HIS A 150 -12.14 11.18 -7.91
N GLY A 151 -11.47 12.33 -7.73
CA GLY A 151 -10.46 12.47 -6.69
C GLY A 151 -9.56 13.68 -6.83
N THR A 152 -8.81 13.94 -5.77
CA THR A 152 -7.69 14.89 -5.67
C THR A 152 -6.49 14.26 -4.96
N GLY A 153 -6.67 13.07 -4.37
CA GLY A 153 -5.66 12.41 -3.57
C GLY A 153 -5.99 10.93 -3.35
N VAL A 154 -5.10 10.25 -2.65
CA VAL A 154 -5.23 8.83 -2.33
C VAL A 154 -4.81 8.63 -0.89
N GLY A 155 -5.50 7.77 -0.17
CA GLY A 155 -4.98 7.37 1.12
C GLY A 155 -5.61 6.14 1.72
N CYS A 156 -5.44 6.02 3.03
CA CYS A 156 -6.05 4.97 3.82
C CYS A 156 -7.06 5.53 4.81
N SER A 157 -8.22 4.90 4.89
CA SER A 157 -9.27 5.27 5.84
C SER A 157 -9.97 4.03 6.37
N ASN A 158 -10.48 4.12 7.60
CA ASN A 158 -11.39 3.11 8.12
C ASN A 158 -12.79 3.39 7.56
N MET A 159 -13.33 2.43 6.79
CA MET A 159 -14.64 2.49 6.13
C MET A 159 -15.71 1.63 6.85
N GLY A 160 -15.40 1.13 8.05
CA GLY A 160 -16.29 0.30 8.87
C GLY A 160 -15.68 -1.06 9.22
N ASP A 161 -15.08 -1.73 8.23
CA ASP A 161 -14.53 -3.09 8.36
C ASP A 161 -12.99 -3.10 8.38
N GLY A 162 -12.41 -2.04 8.94
CA GLY A 162 -10.97 -1.84 9.03
C GLY A 162 -10.46 -0.87 7.98
N ARG A 163 -9.12 -0.74 7.93
CA ARG A 163 -8.45 0.20 7.04
C ARG A 163 -8.54 -0.28 5.58
N ARG A 164 -8.84 0.67 4.69
CA ARG A 164 -9.01 0.45 3.26
C ARG A 164 -8.29 1.52 2.47
N LEU A 165 -7.83 1.13 1.29
CA LEU A 165 -7.41 2.05 0.25
C LEU A 165 -8.60 2.90 -0.18
N VAL A 166 -8.43 4.21 -0.26
CA VAL A 166 -9.48 5.14 -0.66
C VAL A 166 -8.97 6.17 -1.66
N GLY A 167 -9.79 6.44 -2.68
CA GLY A 167 -9.71 7.68 -3.42
C GLY A 167 -10.30 8.82 -2.57
N LEU A 168 -9.57 9.92 -2.46
CA LEU A 168 -9.97 11.09 -1.69
C LEU A 168 -10.31 12.23 -2.65
N GLN A 169 -11.44 12.88 -2.45
CA GLN A 169 -11.89 14.01 -3.27
C GLN A 169 -12.22 15.19 -2.35
N ALA A 170 -11.34 16.19 -2.33
CA ALA A 170 -11.61 17.46 -1.69
C ALA A 170 -12.57 18.29 -2.55
N LEU A 171 -13.69 18.71 -1.97
CA LEU A 171 -14.72 19.52 -2.63
C LEU A 171 -14.87 20.84 -1.87
N PRO A 172 -14.84 21.99 -2.57
CA PRO A 172 -15.09 23.29 -1.95
C PRO A 172 -16.61 23.52 -1.77
N ASP A 173 -16.95 24.42 -0.84
CA ASP A 173 -18.28 25.04 -0.66
C ASP A 173 -19.48 24.07 -0.51
N PRO A 174 -19.68 23.43 0.66
CA PRO A 174 -18.84 23.49 1.85
C PRO A 174 -17.59 22.61 1.70
N ASP A 175 -16.54 22.95 2.46
CA ASP A 175 -15.32 22.16 2.51
C ASP A 175 -15.63 20.74 2.99
N THR A 176 -15.55 19.78 2.08
CA THR A 176 -15.86 18.38 2.33
C THR A 176 -14.83 17.47 1.67
N VAL A 177 -14.69 16.28 2.22
CA VAL A 177 -13.84 15.23 1.64
C VAL A 177 -14.71 14.01 1.40
N ARG A 178 -14.94 13.70 0.13
CA ARG A 178 -15.56 12.42 -0.25
C ARG A 178 -14.49 11.35 -0.29
N ARG A 179 -14.71 10.26 0.45
CA ARG A 179 -13.84 9.08 0.48
C ARG A 179 -14.54 7.97 -0.29
N THR A 180 -13.85 7.38 -1.24
CA THR A 180 -14.38 6.27 -2.05
C THR A 180 -13.47 5.07 -1.84
N GLU A 181 -14.01 3.98 -1.33
CA GLU A 181 -13.27 2.73 -1.15
C GLU A 181 -12.80 2.17 -2.49
N VAL A 182 -11.57 1.67 -2.50
CA VAL A 182 -11.02 0.85 -3.58
C VAL A 182 -10.71 -0.52 -2.99
N ASP A 183 -11.51 -1.51 -3.40
CA ASP A 183 -11.34 -2.89 -2.99
C ASP A 183 -10.43 -3.61 -3.99
N LEU A 184 -9.51 -4.43 -3.47
CA LEU A 184 -8.50 -5.14 -4.25
C LEU A 184 -8.67 -6.65 -4.06
N ASP A 185 -9.03 -7.34 -5.15
CA ASP A 185 -8.99 -8.80 -5.23
C ASP A 185 -7.87 -9.21 -6.20
N GLY A 186 -6.70 -9.51 -5.63
CA GLY A 186 -5.46 -9.67 -6.40
C GLY A 186 -5.13 -8.39 -7.15
N THR A 187 -5.15 -8.43 -8.48
CA THR A 187 -4.94 -7.25 -9.34
C THR A 187 -6.24 -6.56 -9.77
N LEU A 188 -7.41 -7.08 -9.42
CA LEU A 188 -8.68 -6.44 -9.76
C LEU A 188 -8.99 -5.36 -8.72
N ALA A 189 -9.07 -4.11 -9.17
CA ALA A 189 -9.51 -2.98 -8.37
C ALA A 189 -10.97 -2.65 -8.69
N THR A 190 -11.82 -2.62 -7.66
CA THR A 190 -13.22 -2.23 -7.77
C THR A 190 -13.56 -1.04 -6.88
N ILE A 191 -14.52 -0.24 -7.31
CA ILE A 191 -15.01 0.89 -6.54
C ILE A 191 -16.04 0.38 -5.54
N GLY A 192 -15.75 0.57 -4.26
CA GLY A 192 -16.62 0.23 -3.15
C GLY A 192 -17.52 1.40 -2.71
N PRO A 193 -18.07 1.31 -1.48
CA PRO A 193 -18.85 2.37 -0.86
C PRO A 193 -18.12 3.71 -0.79
N SER A 194 -18.89 4.79 -0.61
CA SER A 194 -18.34 6.12 -0.37
C SER A 194 -19.07 6.81 0.77
N ASP A 195 -18.35 7.67 1.49
CA ASP A 195 -18.92 8.61 2.45
C ASP A 195 -18.29 10.00 2.28
N THR A 196 -18.82 10.96 3.02
CA THR A 196 -18.35 12.35 2.99
C THR A 196 -18.09 12.85 4.40
N LEU A 197 -16.89 13.37 4.62
CA LEU A 197 -16.51 14.07 5.84
C LEU A 197 -16.69 15.57 5.62
N THR A 198 -17.22 16.26 6.62
CA THR A 198 -17.24 17.73 6.69
C THR A 198 -15.93 18.23 7.28
N ALA A 199 -15.36 19.28 6.69
CA ALA A 199 -14.21 19.99 7.21
C ALA A 199 -14.62 21.34 7.78
N ASP A 200 -13.88 21.83 8.77
CA ASP A 200 -14.12 23.17 9.32
C ASP A 200 -13.66 24.28 8.36
N SER A 201 -12.69 23.98 7.49
CA SER A 201 -12.20 24.87 6.43
C SER A 201 -11.32 24.13 5.43
N ALA A 202 -10.99 24.78 4.32
CA ALA A 202 -10.03 24.30 3.32
C ALA A 202 -8.60 24.05 3.87
N ARG A 203 -8.27 24.53 5.07
CA ARG A 203 -6.97 24.29 5.74
C ARG A 203 -7.02 23.13 6.74
N ASP A 204 -8.17 22.49 6.90
CA ASP A 204 -8.30 21.31 7.74
C ASP A 204 -7.35 20.21 7.24
N SER A 205 -6.73 19.51 8.19
CA SER A 205 -5.91 18.33 7.95
C SER A 205 -6.59 17.27 7.08
N ILE A 206 -7.91 17.09 7.17
CA ILE A 206 -8.62 16.14 6.31
C ILE A 206 -8.66 16.60 4.86
N VAL A 207 -8.78 17.91 4.61
CA VAL A 207 -8.74 18.48 3.25
C VAL A 207 -7.31 18.43 2.71
N ALA A 208 -6.33 18.80 3.52
CA ALA A 208 -4.92 18.76 3.14
C ALA A 208 -4.45 17.33 2.77
N SER A 209 -4.84 16.33 3.56
CA SER A 209 -4.53 14.92 3.26
C SER A 209 -5.26 14.41 2.01
N ALA A 210 -6.46 14.91 1.73
CA ALA A 210 -7.22 14.59 0.52
C ALA A 210 -6.66 15.20 -0.78
N GLN A 211 -5.64 16.06 -0.69
CA GLN A 211 -4.96 16.69 -1.82
C GLN A 211 -3.56 16.11 -2.06
N THR A 212 -3.21 15.01 -1.41
CA THR A 212 -1.93 14.32 -1.56
C THR A 212 -2.13 12.80 -1.56
N ILE A 213 -1.04 12.05 -1.67
CA ILE A 213 -1.01 10.59 -1.53
C ILE A 213 -0.39 10.28 -0.16
N SER A 214 -1.20 9.77 0.77
CA SER A 214 -0.80 9.56 2.16
C SER A 214 -1.46 8.35 2.82
N TYR A 215 -0.71 7.61 3.62
CA TYR A 215 -1.15 6.35 4.23
C TYR A 215 -0.68 6.26 5.68
N GLY A 216 -1.60 6.55 6.60
CA GLY A 216 -1.23 6.70 8.01
C GLY A 216 -0.23 7.84 8.17
N ASN A 217 0.99 7.52 8.61
CA ASN A 217 2.09 8.47 8.73
C ASN A 217 2.96 8.58 7.47
N LEU A 218 2.74 7.74 6.46
CA LEU A 218 3.52 7.76 5.22
C LEU A 218 2.97 8.81 4.27
N THR A 219 3.84 9.55 3.61
CA THR A 219 3.48 10.46 2.51
C THR A 219 4.33 10.18 1.29
N ILE A 220 3.79 10.36 0.10
CA ILE A 220 4.57 10.16 -1.13
C ILE A 220 5.76 11.12 -1.22
N ASP A 221 5.68 12.29 -0.57
CA ASP A 221 6.71 13.32 -0.57
C ASP A 221 7.87 12.98 0.36
N GLN A 222 7.59 12.45 1.54
CA GLN A 222 8.59 12.19 2.56
C GLN A 222 9.09 10.75 2.56
N ASP A 223 8.22 9.81 2.19
CA ASP A 223 8.43 8.36 2.28
C ASP A 223 8.50 7.67 0.92
N GLY A 224 8.12 8.39 -0.14
CA GLY A 224 8.26 7.91 -1.49
C GLY A 224 9.67 8.04 -2.07
N VAL A 225 9.77 7.64 -3.32
CA VAL A 225 10.92 7.79 -4.22
C VAL A 225 10.50 8.68 -5.37
N GLN A 226 11.33 9.63 -5.75
CA GLN A 226 11.10 10.49 -6.91
C GLN A 226 12.06 10.11 -8.04
N GLU A 227 11.59 10.16 -9.28
CA GLU A 227 12.42 10.09 -10.49
C GLU A 227 13.59 11.10 -10.43
N PRO A 228 14.79 10.75 -10.94
CA PRO A 228 15.97 11.61 -10.97
C PRO A 228 15.76 13.02 -11.55
#